data_AF-A0A8H3Z189-F1
#
_entry.id   AF-A0A8H3Z189-F1
#
_cell.length_a   1.000
_cell.length_b   1.000
_cell.length_c   1.000
_cell.angle_alpha   90.00
_cell.angle_beta   90.00
_cell.angle_gamma   90.00
#
_symmetry.space_group_name_H-M   'P 1'
#
loop_
_entity.id
_entity.type
_entity.pdbx_description
1 polymer ?
#
loop_
_entity_poly.entity_id
_entity_poly.type
_entity_poly.pdbx_seq_one_letter_code
_entity_poly.pdbx_strand_id
1 'polypeptide(L)'
;MRLLNTQTLLLQGFPENEVKRLPYGILSHTWLPRKKEVTFEDMQMDQEHYRNKLGYGKIKGCCEQARAESTPIDWVWIDTCCIDQKKEAELGQAIRSMWRWYADAAFCYALLADVSGKTPIDSPSFDETFKNDKYFTRAWTLQELLAPKEVVMFSKDWDRIGTRAGFRKIISAATRIDPKALDGIDTSRSSFSIAQRMCWAADRNCSIPEDIAYCLMGIFDVSMPVLYGENPEKAFLRLQEEIVKQTNDESLLAWDPDPDHIESGAETSGSGYTTSPLRLTGPLASHPRQFRNSGNIKTFNIWDQAFPYSMHSGVMEIRLPLVPVLPPSDLFILMFNCAREGKEGLVGIRIKKLHPAAEKYARVMEPIIEGIEGDQPKETRTISMSKVVVLPDTSRSHSSRIVRVMVKSHYYGLEFFDRKLASGRSRAKEALVGSCLETVLKQMLGGTEKSRGVETHQYPGVYEPAIQKRVRAPLFKRQVLRDFISLRLIWLA
;
A
#
# COMPACT_ATOMS: atom_id res chain seq x y z
N MET A 1 28.60 -7.50 9.18
CA MET A 1 27.95 -8.80 8.90
C MET A 1 28.68 -9.87 9.69
N ARG A 2 28.00 -10.89 10.23
CA ARG A 2 28.67 -12.04 10.82
C ARG A 2 28.65 -13.21 9.85
N LEU A 3 29.76 -13.94 9.77
CA LEU A 3 29.90 -15.13 8.95
C LEU A 3 30.34 -16.30 9.83
N LEU A 4 29.95 -17.50 9.43
CA LEU A 4 30.33 -18.75 10.05
C LEU A 4 31.53 -19.33 9.32
N ASN A 5 32.61 -19.62 10.05
CA ASN A 5 33.73 -20.35 9.47
C ASN A 5 33.30 -21.79 9.17
N THR A 6 33.52 -22.25 7.93
CA THR A 6 33.03 -23.56 7.52
C THR A 6 33.67 -24.69 8.32
N GLN A 7 34.96 -24.59 8.66
CA GLN A 7 35.74 -25.62 9.33
C GLN A 7 35.52 -25.64 10.84
N THR A 8 35.68 -24.48 11.50
CA THR A 8 35.64 -24.39 12.97
C THR A 8 34.23 -24.23 13.52
N LEU A 9 33.27 -23.85 12.67
CA LEU A 9 31.90 -23.48 13.04
C LEU A 9 31.83 -22.33 14.06
N LEU A 10 32.86 -21.47 14.07
CA LEU A 10 32.87 -20.26 14.88
C LEU A 10 32.35 -19.07 14.08
N LEU A 11 31.54 -18.23 14.74
CA LEU A 11 31.03 -16.99 14.16
C LEU A 11 32.07 -15.89 14.29
N GLN A 12 32.32 -15.16 13.20
CA GLN A 12 33.19 -13.99 13.17
C GLN A 12 32.45 -12.78 12.59
N GLY A 13 32.62 -11.63 13.22
CA GLY A 13 32.10 -10.35 12.74
C GLY A 13 33.07 -9.68 11.77
N PHE A 14 32.54 -9.22 10.64
CA PHE A 14 33.27 -8.47 9.62
C PHE A 14 32.61 -7.11 9.38
N PRO A 15 33.40 -6.02 9.30
CA PRO A 15 32.90 -4.72 8.87
C PRO A 15 32.55 -4.74 7.38
N GLU A 16 31.66 -3.85 6.97
CA GLU A 16 31.04 -3.90 5.64
C GLU A 16 32.04 -3.77 4.47
N ASN A 17 33.07 -2.96 4.64
CA ASN A 17 34.15 -2.75 3.67
C ASN A 17 35.01 -4.01 3.45
N GLU A 18 35.15 -4.86 4.46
CA GLU A 18 35.90 -6.13 4.36
C GLU A 18 35.05 -7.22 3.71
N VAL A 19 33.77 -7.32 4.08
CA VAL A 19 32.83 -8.31 3.52
C VAL A 19 32.76 -8.21 2.00
N LYS A 20 32.76 -7.00 1.43
CA LYS A 20 32.72 -6.79 -0.03
C LYS A 20 33.88 -7.42 -0.79
N ARG A 21 34.99 -7.74 -0.11
CA ARG A 21 36.19 -8.33 -0.71
C ARG A 21 36.39 -9.80 -0.32
N LEU A 22 35.52 -10.34 0.53
CA LEU A 22 35.63 -11.68 1.07
C LEU A 22 34.60 -12.59 0.37
N PRO A 23 35.02 -13.65 -0.35
CA PRO A 23 34.06 -14.61 -0.89
C PRO A 23 33.39 -15.38 0.26
N TYR A 24 32.06 -15.47 0.23
CA TYR A 24 31.28 -16.29 1.14
C TYR A 24 30.14 -16.98 0.40
N GLY A 25 29.76 -18.16 0.91
CA GLY A 25 28.55 -18.84 0.51
C GLY A 25 27.36 -18.36 1.35
N ILE A 26 26.15 -18.47 0.84
CA ILE A 26 24.94 -18.10 1.56
C ILE A 26 23.91 -19.22 1.48
N LEU A 27 23.26 -19.55 2.60
CA LEU A 27 22.22 -20.57 2.63
C LEU A 27 20.85 -19.93 2.43
N SER A 28 20.11 -20.38 1.41
CA SER A 28 18.69 -20.09 1.23
C SER A 28 17.87 -21.33 1.57
N HIS A 29 16.94 -21.23 2.53
CA HIS A 29 16.22 -22.40 3.02
C HIS A 29 14.91 -22.04 3.71
N THR A 30 14.01 -23.01 3.86
CA THR A 30 12.80 -22.86 4.69
C THR A 30 13.08 -23.24 6.14
N TRP A 31 12.79 -22.35 7.08
CA TRP A 31 13.02 -22.58 8.49
C TRP A 31 12.16 -23.74 9.03
N LEU A 32 12.79 -24.57 9.87
CA LEU A 32 12.11 -25.48 10.77
C LEU A 32 11.47 -24.69 11.92
N PRO A 33 10.59 -25.30 12.73
CA PRO A 33 10.15 -24.68 13.97
C PRO A 33 11.34 -24.21 14.82
N ARG A 34 11.30 -22.98 15.35
CA ARG A 34 12.44 -22.31 16.00
C ARG A 34 13.24 -23.17 16.99
N LYS A 35 12.57 -24.03 17.78
CA LYS A 35 13.23 -24.94 18.75
C LYS A 35 14.13 -26.00 18.09
N LYS A 36 13.85 -26.34 16.83
CA LYS A 36 14.58 -27.32 16.01
C LYS A 36 15.66 -26.66 15.16
N GLU A 37 15.60 -25.35 14.94
CA GLU A 37 16.66 -24.60 14.29
C GLU A 37 17.82 -24.31 15.22
N VAL A 38 19.01 -24.16 14.64
CA VAL A 38 20.20 -23.63 15.32
C VAL A 38 20.17 -22.12 15.17
N THR A 39 20.02 -21.42 16.29
CA THR A 39 19.97 -19.95 16.35
C THR A 39 21.32 -19.35 16.72
N PHE A 40 21.43 -18.02 16.63
CA PHE A 40 22.62 -17.32 17.10
C PHE A 40 22.94 -17.65 18.57
N GLU A 41 21.93 -17.73 19.43
CA GLU A 41 22.15 -18.04 20.85
C GLU A 41 22.67 -19.46 21.08
N ASP A 42 22.21 -20.43 20.29
CA ASP A 42 22.73 -21.80 20.37
C ASP A 42 24.21 -21.84 19.98
N MET A 43 24.63 -21.02 19.01
CA MET A 43 26.04 -20.92 18.59
C MET A 43 26.94 -20.29 19.68
N GLN A 44 26.36 -19.67 20.71
CA GLN A 44 27.11 -19.16 21.87
C GLN A 44 27.25 -20.22 22.98
N MET A 45 26.59 -21.37 22.85
CA MET A 45 26.70 -22.50 23.76
C MET A 45 27.81 -23.47 23.29
N ASP A 46 27.95 -24.60 23.97
CA ASP A 46 28.86 -25.65 23.53
C ASP A 46 28.42 -26.27 22.19
N GLN A 47 29.37 -26.85 21.46
CA GLN A 47 29.07 -27.42 20.15
C GLN A 47 28.18 -28.67 20.22
N GLU A 48 28.18 -29.40 21.33
CA GLU A 48 27.36 -30.60 21.49
C GLU A 48 25.87 -30.23 21.52
N HIS A 49 25.53 -29.15 22.20
CA HIS A 49 24.16 -28.61 22.29
C HIS A 49 23.54 -28.38 20.91
N TYR A 50 24.18 -27.59 20.05
CA TYR A 50 23.58 -27.27 18.75
C TYR A 50 23.69 -28.41 17.74
N ARG A 51 24.69 -29.30 17.84
CA ARG A 51 24.84 -30.49 16.98
C ARG A 51 23.68 -31.48 17.12
N ASN A 52 23.03 -31.49 18.28
CA ASN A 52 21.85 -32.33 18.54
C ASN A 52 20.55 -31.76 17.95
N LYS A 53 20.56 -30.53 17.42
CA LYS A 53 19.38 -29.94 16.77
C LYS A 53 19.24 -30.39 15.33
N LEU A 54 17.99 -30.59 14.89
CA LEU A 54 17.69 -30.98 13.51
C LEU A 54 18.21 -29.97 12.47
N GLY A 55 18.17 -28.67 12.78
CA GLY A 55 18.68 -27.60 11.91
C GLY A 55 20.19 -27.67 11.69
N TYR A 56 20.96 -28.38 12.54
CA TYR A 56 22.41 -28.52 12.37
C TYR A 56 22.78 -29.20 11.04
N GLY A 57 21.95 -30.12 10.55
CA GLY A 57 22.17 -30.75 9.25
C GLY A 57 22.22 -29.74 8.10
N LYS A 58 21.50 -28.61 8.22
CA LYS A 58 21.55 -27.53 7.23
C LYS A 58 22.86 -26.74 7.31
N ILE A 59 23.33 -26.44 8.52
CA ILE A 59 24.62 -25.76 8.73
C ILE A 59 25.75 -26.62 8.21
N LYS A 60 25.77 -27.90 8.62
CA LYS A 60 26.80 -28.86 8.22
C LYS A 60 26.87 -28.99 6.70
N GLY A 61 25.73 -29.25 6.05
CA GLY A 61 25.70 -29.41 4.60
C GLY A 61 26.09 -28.13 3.86
N CYS A 62 25.66 -26.94 4.31
CA CYS A 62 26.08 -25.67 3.72
C CYS A 62 27.60 -25.48 3.78
N CYS A 63 28.21 -25.75 4.95
CA CYS A 63 29.66 -25.70 5.10
C CYS A 63 30.40 -26.73 4.25
N GLU A 64 29.84 -27.93 4.09
CA GLU A 64 30.41 -28.99 3.23
C GLU A 64 30.38 -28.60 1.76
N GLN A 65 29.24 -28.08 1.25
CA GLN A 65 29.15 -27.60 -0.13
C GLN A 65 30.10 -26.43 -0.39
N ALA A 66 30.15 -25.46 0.52
CA ALA A 66 31.06 -24.33 0.41
C ALA A 66 32.54 -24.73 0.28
N ARG A 67 32.97 -25.77 0.98
CA ARG A 67 34.33 -26.31 0.85
C ARG A 67 34.55 -27.17 -0.39
N ALA A 68 33.49 -27.78 -0.91
CA ALA A 68 33.55 -28.67 -2.08
C ALA A 68 33.58 -27.89 -3.41
N GLU A 69 33.34 -26.59 -3.38
CA GLU A 69 33.48 -25.73 -4.56
C GLU A 69 34.90 -25.78 -5.15
N SER A 70 35.00 -25.55 -6.46
CA SER A 70 36.29 -25.58 -7.19
C SER A 70 37.35 -24.67 -6.57
N THR A 71 36.92 -23.50 -6.07
CA THR A 71 37.67 -22.69 -5.12
C THR A 71 36.95 -22.80 -3.77
N PRO A 72 37.53 -23.50 -2.77
CA PRO A 72 36.90 -23.66 -1.47
C PRO A 72 36.59 -22.32 -0.81
N ILE A 73 35.42 -22.24 -0.19
CA ILE A 73 34.94 -21.05 0.52
C ILE A 73 34.99 -21.31 2.04
N ASP A 74 35.74 -20.47 2.74
CA ASP A 74 35.95 -20.60 4.19
C ASP A 74 34.81 -20.03 5.04
N TRP A 75 33.93 -19.23 4.45
CA TRP A 75 32.90 -18.48 5.16
C TRP A 75 31.52 -18.69 4.56
N VAL A 76 30.54 -18.95 5.42
CA VAL A 76 29.13 -18.99 5.00
C VAL A 76 28.27 -18.07 5.84
N TRP A 77 27.20 -17.56 5.25
CA TRP A 77 26.15 -16.84 5.94
C TRP A 77 24.88 -17.66 6.00
N ILE A 78 24.29 -17.73 7.20
CA ILE A 78 23.05 -18.44 7.47
C ILE A 78 22.23 -17.56 8.42
N ASP A 79 21.08 -17.09 7.97
CA ASP A 79 20.23 -16.12 8.67
C ASP A 79 19.84 -16.54 10.10
N THR A 80 19.56 -17.83 10.32
CA THR A 80 19.15 -18.34 11.64
C THR A 80 20.25 -18.16 12.70
N CYS A 81 21.52 -18.33 12.33
CA CYS A 81 22.63 -18.36 13.27
C CYS A 81 23.62 -17.19 13.15
N CYS A 82 23.60 -16.45 12.04
CA CYS A 82 24.46 -15.28 11.84
C CYS A 82 23.81 -13.96 12.29
N ILE A 83 22.49 -13.95 12.50
CA ILE A 83 21.73 -12.79 12.99
C ILE A 83 21.29 -13.04 14.43
N ASP A 84 21.50 -12.07 15.32
CA ASP A 84 20.94 -12.08 16.67
C ASP A 84 19.52 -11.56 16.60
N GLN A 85 18.58 -12.47 16.41
CA GLN A 85 17.16 -12.15 16.24
C GLN A 85 16.52 -11.53 17.51
N LYS A 86 17.20 -11.57 18.67
CA LYS A 86 16.73 -10.90 19.89
C LYS A 86 17.12 -9.43 19.95
N LYS A 87 18.11 -9.00 19.15
CA LYS A 87 18.52 -7.60 19.08
C LYS A 87 17.80 -6.90 17.94
N GLU A 88 16.72 -6.19 18.26
CA GLU A 88 15.87 -5.50 17.27
C GLU A 88 16.65 -4.59 16.32
N ALA A 89 17.65 -3.85 16.83
CA ALA A 89 18.49 -2.99 16.01
C ALA A 89 19.29 -3.79 14.95
N GLU A 90 19.83 -4.95 15.34
CA GLU A 90 20.55 -5.83 14.45
C GLU A 90 19.60 -6.51 13.45
N LEU A 91 18.48 -7.06 13.92
CA LEU A 91 17.48 -7.70 13.08
C LEU A 91 16.95 -6.73 12.01
N GLY A 92 16.61 -5.51 12.40
CA GLY A 92 16.16 -4.47 11.48
C GLY A 92 17.24 -4.08 10.47
N GLN A 93 18.51 -3.99 10.88
CA GLN A 93 19.62 -3.74 9.96
C GLN A 93 19.84 -4.90 8.98
N ALA A 94 19.74 -6.14 9.47
CA ALA A 94 19.89 -7.35 8.66
C ALA A 94 18.80 -7.43 7.60
N ILE A 95 17.53 -7.23 7.97
CA ILE A 95 16.40 -7.21 7.05
C ILE A 95 16.60 -6.19 5.92
N ARG A 96 17.06 -4.97 6.23
CA ARG A 96 17.35 -3.94 5.22
C ARG A 96 18.58 -4.24 4.36
N SER A 97 19.43 -5.18 4.78
CA SER A 97 20.68 -5.53 4.09
C SER A 97 20.60 -6.87 3.35
N MET A 98 19.60 -7.71 3.62
CA MET A 98 19.50 -9.09 3.12
C MET A 98 19.67 -9.18 1.60
N TRP A 99 18.94 -8.38 0.83
CA TRP A 99 19.06 -8.38 -0.64
C TRP A 99 20.51 -8.26 -1.09
N ARG A 100 21.25 -7.31 -0.52
CA ARG A 100 22.65 -7.08 -0.85
C ARG A 100 23.54 -8.24 -0.41
N TRP A 101 23.31 -8.81 0.76
CA TRP A 101 24.06 -9.99 1.22
C TRP A 101 23.82 -11.21 0.32
N TYR A 102 22.61 -11.37 -0.23
CA TYR A 102 22.36 -12.41 -1.22
C TYR A 102 22.99 -12.09 -2.58
N ALA A 103 22.93 -10.83 -3.02
CA ALA A 103 23.51 -10.40 -4.30
C ALA A 103 25.04 -10.44 -4.34
N ASP A 104 25.70 -10.18 -3.20
CA ASP A 104 27.16 -10.15 -3.05
C ASP A 104 27.76 -11.53 -2.75
N ALA A 105 26.95 -12.54 -2.41
CA ALA A 105 27.43 -13.89 -2.14
C ALA A 105 28.04 -14.54 -3.40
N ALA A 106 29.08 -15.33 -3.21
CA ALA A 106 29.73 -16.07 -4.31
C ALA A 106 28.81 -17.19 -4.83
N PHE A 107 28.17 -17.92 -3.91
CA PHE A 107 27.16 -18.93 -4.22
C PHE A 107 26.02 -18.85 -3.22
N CYS A 108 24.80 -18.95 -3.72
CA CYS A 108 23.62 -19.22 -2.91
C CYS A 108 23.26 -20.71 -3.00
N TYR A 109 23.29 -21.40 -1.87
CA TYR A 109 22.89 -22.79 -1.75
C TYR A 109 21.42 -22.84 -1.37
N ALA A 110 20.54 -23.16 -2.31
CA ALA A 110 19.10 -23.27 -2.09
C ALA A 110 18.73 -24.71 -1.72
N LEU A 111 18.30 -24.92 -0.47
CA LEU A 111 17.91 -26.23 0.04
C LEU A 111 16.39 -26.45 -0.10
N LEU A 112 16.00 -27.39 -0.95
CA LEU A 112 14.61 -27.80 -1.17
C LEU A 112 14.22 -28.89 -0.17
N ALA A 113 13.30 -28.58 0.74
CA ALA A 113 13.03 -29.41 1.92
C ALA A 113 12.14 -30.63 1.63
N ASP A 114 11.33 -30.57 0.56
CA ASP A 114 10.37 -31.60 0.19
C ASP A 114 10.88 -32.49 -0.96
N VAL A 115 11.90 -32.04 -1.72
CA VAL A 115 12.55 -32.81 -2.79
C VAL A 115 13.61 -33.78 -2.23
N SER A 116 13.55 -35.05 -2.64
CA SER A 116 14.59 -36.06 -2.33
C SER A 116 15.54 -36.27 -3.50
N GLY A 117 16.82 -36.48 -3.21
CA GLY A 117 17.84 -36.77 -4.24
C GLY A 117 17.68 -38.14 -4.91
N LYS A 118 16.83 -39.01 -4.36
CA LYS A 118 16.53 -40.34 -4.94
C LYS A 118 15.52 -40.29 -6.09
N THR A 119 14.80 -39.18 -6.25
CA THR A 119 13.81 -39.03 -7.33
C THR A 119 14.55 -38.65 -8.62
N PRO A 120 14.41 -39.40 -9.72
CA PRO A 120 15.05 -39.06 -10.98
C PRO A 120 14.58 -37.69 -11.49
N ILE A 121 15.52 -36.81 -11.86
CA ILE A 121 15.23 -35.42 -12.26
C ILE A 121 14.28 -35.35 -13.46
N ASP A 122 14.42 -36.27 -14.43
CA ASP A 122 13.59 -36.28 -15.64
C ASP A 122 12.22 -36.95 -15.45
N SER A 123 11.84 -37.28 -14.20
CA SER A 123 10.55 -37.93 -13.91
C SER A 123 9.43 -36.91 -13.67
N PRO A 124 8.17 -37.22 -14.08
CA PRO A 124 7.02 -36.36 -13.77
C PRO A 124 6.81 -36.13 -12.26
N SER A 125 7.18 -37.08 -11.41
CA SER A 125 7.07 -36.97 -9.96
C SER A 125 8.08 -35.99 -9.36
N PHE A 126 9.27 -35.87 -9.96
CA PHE A 126 10.22 -34.82 -9.59
C PHE A 126 9.64 -33.44 -9.88
N ASP A 127 9.10 -33.25 -11.09
CA ASP A 127 8.48 -31.99 -11.51
C ASP A 127 7.37 -31.55 -10.56
N GLU A 128 6.50 -32.48 -10.16
CA GLU A 128 5.41 -32.22 -9.23
C GLU A 128 5.92 -31.87 -7.83
N THR A 129 6.88 -32.64 -7.30
CA THR A 129 7.45 -32.39 -5.96
C THR A 129 8.21 -31.07 -5.92
N PHE A 130 8.98 -30.77 -6.96
CA PHE A 130 9.75 -29.53 -7.09
C PHE A 130 8.82 -28.31 -7.14
N LYS A 131 7.79 -28.33 -8.00
CA LYS A 131 6.85 -27.19 -8.12
C LYS A 131 6.13 -26.88 -6.81
N ASN A 132 5.85 -27.93 -6.02
CA ASN A 132 5.10 -27.83 -4.78
C ASN A 132 5.97 -27.67 -3.52
N ASP A 133 7.30 -27.58 -3.66
CA ASP A 133 8.20 -27.41 -2.52
C ASP A 133 7.92 -26.10 -1.78
N LYS A 134 7.91 -26.15 -0.45
CA LYS A 134 7.68 -24.98 0.42
C LYS A 134 8.65 -23.83 0.14
N TYR A 135 9.81 -24.10 -0.43
CA TYR A 135 10.75 -23.09 -0.88
C TYR A 135 10.09 -22.04 -1.78
N PHE A 136 9.22 -22.44 -2.71
CA PHE A 136 8.60 -21.52 -3.67
C PHE A 136 7.43 -20.72 -3.11
N THR A 137 6.87 -21.15 -1.97
CA THR A 137 5.75 -20.48 -1.29
C THR A 137 6.19 -19.71 -0.03
N ARG A 138 7.45 -19.78 0.38
CA ARG A 138 8.00 -18.95 1.48
C ARG A 138 8.27 -17.53 0.97
N ALA A 139 7.92 -16.51 1.74
CA ALA A 139 8.09 -15.11 1.31
C ALA A 139 9.56 -14.67 1.19
N TRP A 140 10.38 -14.96 2.20
CA TRP A 140 11.79 -14.55 2.22
C TRP A 140 12.62 -15.16 1.09
N THR A 141 12.36 -16.42 0.72
CA THR A 141 13.08 -17.10 -0.38
C THR A 141 12.90 -16.42 -1.74
N LEU A 142 12.00 -15.44 -1.90
CA LEU A 142 11.83 -14.70 -3.15
C LEU A 142 13.08 -13.91 -3.50
N GLN A 143 13.53 -13.08 -2.56
CA GLN A 143 14.75 -12.32 -2.75
C GLN A 143 15.99 -13.22 -2.72
N GLU A 144 15.96 -14.31 -1.96
CA GLU A 144 17.08 -15.27 -1.91
C GLU A 144 17.25 -16.04 -3.22
N LEU A 145 16.15 -16.23 -3.96
CA LEU A 145 16.14 -16.81 -5.29
C LEU A 145 16.52 -15.80 -6.38
N LEU A 146 16.16 -14.52 -6.23
CA LEU A 146 16.32 -13.50 -7.27
C LEU A 146 17.64 -12.74 -7.17
N ALA A 147 18.06 -12.36 -5.96
CA ALA A 147 19.19 -11.46 -5.75
C ALA A 147 20.56 -12.08 -6.09
N PRO A 148 20.86 -13.35 -5.75
CA PRO A 148 22.17 -13.93 -6.06
C PRO A 148 22.39 -14.11 -7.56
N LYS A 149 23.65 -13.99 -7.95
CA LYS A 149 24.11 -14.29 -9.32
C LYS A 149 24.01 -15.79 -9.58
N GLU A 150 24.59 -16.58 -8.68
CA GLU A 150 24.63 -18.04 -8.76
C GLU A 150 23.78 -18.67 -7.66
N VAL A 151 22.78 -19.46 -8.06
CA VAL A 151 21.93 -20.23 -7.16
C VAL A 151 22.03 -21.71 -7.53
N VAL A 152 22.61 -22.49 -6.63
CA VAL A 152 22.75 -23.94 -6.74
C VAL A 152 21.70 -24.60 -5.85
N MET A 153 20.92 -25.51 -6.43
CA MET A 153 19.79 -26.15 -5.77
C MET A 153 20.17 -27.55 -5.28
N PHE A 154 19.82 -27.84 -4.03
CA PHE A 154 20.09 -29.09 -3.34
C PHE A 154 18.80 -29.71 -2.82
N SER A 155 18.77 -31.04 -2.81
CA SER A 155 17.69 -31.82 -2.20
C SER A 155 17.78 -31.74 -0.67
N LYS A 156 16.75 -32.21 0.03
CA LYS A 156 16.77 -32.33 1.51
C LYS A 156 17.93 -33.20 2.02
N ASP A 157 18.47 -34.05 1.17
CA ASP A 157 19.55 -35.00 1.44
C ASP A 157 20.94 -34.39 1.10
N TRP A 158 20.99 -33.10 0.71
CA TRP A 158 22.18 -32.37 0.23
C TRP A 158 22.78 -32.90 -1.08
N ASP A 159 22.00 -33.64 -1.87
CA ASP A 159 22.36 -33.99 -3.24
C ASP A 159 22.16 -32.79 -4.17
N ARG A 160 23.15 -32.48 -5.00
CA ARG A 160 23.05 -31.40 -5.97
C ARG A 160 22.04 -31.77 -7.06
N ILE A 161 20.99 -30.97 -7.18
CA ILE A 161 19.92 -31.15 -8.16
C ILE A 161 20.25 -30.38 -9.45
N GLY A 162 20.76 -29.15 -9.33
CA GLY A 162 21.10 -28.32 -10.48
C GLY A 162 21.16 -26.84 -10.11
N THR A 163 20.81 -25.95 -11.03
CA THR A 163 20.88 -24.49 -10.84
C THR A 163 19.57 -23.80 -11.15
N ARG A 164 19.35 -22.61 -10.61
CA ARG A 164 18.18 -21.76 -10.96
C ARG A 164 18.03 -21.58 -12.47
N ALA A 165 19.13 -21.32 -13.18
CA ALA A 165 19.11 -21.13 -14.63
C ALA A 165 18.66 -22.40 -15.39
N GLY A 166 19.10 -23.58 -14.92
CA GLY A 166 18.68 -24.87 -15.47
C GLY A 166 17.19 -25.15 -15.23
N PHE A 167 16.67 -24.75 -14.08
CA PHE A 167 15.27 -24.96 -13.69
C PHE A 167 14.34 -23.77 -13.95
N ARG A 168 14.75 -22.79 -14.78
CA ARG A 168 13.96 -21.55 -14.99
C ARG A 168 12.50 -21.78 -15.38
N LYS A 169 12.22 -22.77 -16.24
CA LYS A 169 10.85 -23.05 -16.73
C LYS A 169 9.96 -23.59 -15.60
N ILE A 170 10.48 -24.53 -14.81
CA ILE A 170 9.73 -25.14 -13.72
C ILE A 170 9.55 -24.15 -12.56
N ILE A 171 10.57 -23.36 -12.25
CA ILE A 171 10.49 -22.28 -11.25
C ILE A 171 9.46 -21.23 -11.69
N SER A 172 9.50 -20.80 -12.95
CA SER A 172 8.51 -19.87 -13.51
C SER A 172 7.09 -20.40 -13.39
N ALA A 173 6.87 -21.68 -13.72
CA ALA A 173 5.56 -22.32 -13.56
C ALA A 173 5.09 -22.37 -12.09
N ALA A 174 6.01 -22.61 -11.14
CA ALA A 174 5.71 -22.67 -9.72
C ALA A 174 5.46 -21.29 -9.08
N THR A 175 6.07 -20.22 -9.60
CA THR A 175 6.14 -18.92 -8.90
C THR A 175 5.58 -17.74 -9.68
N ARG A 176 5.28 -17.90 -10.98
CA ARG A 176 4.97 -16.82 -11.93
C ARG A 176 6.09 -15.80 -12.14
N ILE A 177 7.31 -16.12 -11.70
CA ILE A 177 8.49 -15.32 -12.01
C ILE A 177 8.76 -15.44 -13.52
N ASP A 178 8.95 -14.30 -14.18
CA ASP A 178 9.34 -14.29 -15.60
C ASP A 178 10.67 -15.02 -15.76
N PRO A 179 10.80 -16.00 -16.69
CA PRO A 179 12.05 -16.73 -16.88
C PRO A 179 13.28 -15.83 -17.03
N LYS A 180 13.13 -14.62 -17.61
CA LYS A 180 14.23 -13.65 -17.75
C LYS A 180 14.75 -13.16 -16.40
N ALA A 181 13.89 -13.03 -15.40
CA ALA A 181 14.30 -12.64 -14.04
C ALA A 181 15.12 -13.72 -13.32
N LEU A 182 15.20 -14.94 -13.87
CA LEU A 182 15.92 -16.09 -13.30
C LEU A 182 17.29 -16.32 -13.95
N ASP A 183 17.67 -15.53 -14.95
CA ASP A 183 18.92 -15.70 -15.70
C ASP A 183 20.17 -15.25 -14.91
N GLY A 184 20.00 -14.59 -13.76
CA GLY A 184 21.06 -14.31 -12.79
C GLY A 184 22.08 -13.26 -13.15
N ILE A 185 21.96 -12.67 -14.34
CA ILE A 185 22.85 -11.62 -14.83
C ILE A 185 21.99 -10.47 -15.34
N ASP A 186 22.20 -9.29 -14.76
CA ASP A 186 21.90 -7.98 -15.34
C ASP A 186 20.46 -7.69 -15.83
N THR A 187 19.47 -8.51 -15.47
CA THR A 187 18.08 -8.05 -15.48
C THR A 187 17.89 -7.10 -14.32
N SER A 188 18.15 -5.82 -14.56
CA SER A 188 17.84 -4.76 -13.61
C SER A 188 16.42 -4.94 -13.09
N ARG A 189 16.21 -4.78 -11.78
CA ARG A 189 14.89 -4.76 -11.13
C ARG A 189 13.90 -3.84 -11.88
N SER A 190 14.41 -2.82 -12.57
CA SER A 190 13.63 -1.87 -13.39
C SER A 190 13.13 -2.41 -14.73
N SER A 191 13.59 -3.59 -15.18
CA SER A 191 13.17 -4.20 -16.45
C SER A 191 11.76 -4.81 -16.37
N PHE A 192 11.25 -4.96 -15.16
CA PHE A 192 9.93 -5.51 -14.88
C PHE A 192 9.07 -4.46 -14.19
N SER A 193 7.81 -4.38 -14.59
CA SER A 193 6.87 -3.45 -13.97
C SER A 193 6.65 -3.80 -12.48
N ILE A 194 6.13 -2.85 -11.72
CA ILE A 194 5.74 -3.09 -10.33
C ILE A 194 4.71 -4.22 -10.25
N ALA A 195 3.72 -4.24 -11.15
CA ALA A 195 2.71 -5.29 -11.19
C ALA A 195 3.32 -6.69 -11.37
N GLN A 196 4.33 -6.82 -12.25
CA GLN A 196 5.03 -8.08 -12.44
C GLN A 196 5.76 -8.52 -11.16
N ARG A 197 6.52 -7.61 -10.56
CA ARG A 197 7.26 -7.90 -9.33
C ARG A 197 6.36 -8.22 -8.15
N MET A 198 5.22 -7.54 -8.01
CA MET A 198 4.20 -7.85 -6.99
C MET A 198 3.55 -9.22 -7.22
N CYS A 199 3.32 -9.61 -8.47
CA CYS A 199 2.74 -10.91 -8.83
C CYS A 199 3.60 -12.09 -8.33
N TRP A 200 4.93 -11.95 -8.33
CA TRP A 200 5.87 -12.99 -7.84
C TRP A 200 5.73 -13.29 -6.35
N ALA A 201 5.11 -12.37 -5.59
CA ALA A 201 4.83 -12.50 -4.17
C ALA A 201 3.39 -12.93 -3.86
N ALA A 202 2.52 -13.05 -4.87
CA ALA A 202 1.07 -13.22 -4.69
C ALA A 202 0.67 -14.49 -3.91
N ASP A 203 1.41 -15.60 -4.09
CA ASP A 203 1.15 -16.89 -3.43
C ASP A 203 2.17 -17.21 -2.32
N ARG A 204 2.93 -16.20 -1.87
CA ARG A 204 3.94 -16.39 -0.83
C ARG A 204 3.36 -16.18 0.57
N ASN A 205 3.92 -16.91 1.52
CA ASN A 205 3.47 -17.00 2.90
C ASN A 205 4.60 -16.65 3.88
N CYS A 206 4.21 -15.98 4.96
CA CYS A 206 5.11 -15.53 6.03
C CYS A 206 4.68 -16.15 7.36
N SER A 207 5.64 -16.40 8.25
CA SER A 207 5.32 -16.75 9.65
C SER A 207 4.97 -15.52 10.48
N ILE A 208 5.64 -14.40 10.22
CA ILE A 208 5.30 -13.09 10.78
C ILE A 208 4.54 -12.33 9.69
N PRO A 209 3.27 -11.94 9.90
CA PRO A 209 2.44 -11.37 8.84
C PRO A 209 3.07 -10.16 8.14
N GLU A 210 3.72 -9.25 8.88
CA GLU A 210 4.33 -8.03 8.34
C GLU A 210 5.50 -8.30 7.38
N ASP A 211 6.12 -9.49 7.46
CA ASP A 211 7.20 -9.86 6.54
C ASP A 211 6.75 -9.92 5.08
N ILE A 212 5.42 -9.97 4.81
CA ILE A 212 4.89 -9.90 3.44
C ILE A 212 5.28 -8.60 2.75
N ALA A 213 5.52 -7.54 3.53
CA ALA A 213 6.03 -6.26 3.04
C ALA A 213 7.57 -6.23 3.11
N TYR A 214 8.16 -6.63 4.24
CA TYR A 214 9.60 -6.49 4.45
C TYR A 214 10.45 -7.34 3.51
N CYS A 215 9.98 -8.53 3.13
CA CYS A 215 10.71 -9.39 2.19
C CYS A 215 10.81 -8.81 0.77
N LEU A 216 9.99 -7.80 0.44
CA LEU A 216 9.92 -7.18 -0.87
C LEU A 216 10.79 -5.93 -1.01
N MET A 217 11.33 -5.39 0.09
CA MET A 217 12.14 -4.17 0.09
C MET A 217 13.29 -4.24 -0.94
N GLY A 218 14.03 -5.35 -0.96
CA GLY A 218 15.11 -5.58 -1.91
C GLY A 218 14.68 -5.64 -3.37
N ILE A 219 13.52 -6.26 -3.64
CA ILE A 219 12.96 -6.43 -5.00
C ILE A 219 12.57 -5.06 -5.59
N PHE A 220 12.11 -4.15 -4.73
CA PHE A 220 11.69 -2.81 -5.11
C PHE A 220 12.75 -1.73 -4.92
N ASP A 221 13.92 -2.07 -4.36
CA ASP A 221 14.99 -1.12 -4.03
C ASP A 221 14.58 -0.02 -3.04
N VAL A 222 13.72 -0.36 -2.10
CA VAL A 222 13.23 0.58 -1.09
C VAL A 222 13.74 0.19 0.29
N SER A 223 13.79 1.16 1.18
CA SER A 223 14.17 0.94 2.58
C SER A 223 13.18 1.64 3.48
N MET A 224 12.59 0.91 4.43
CA MET A 224 11.72 1.45 5.46
C MET A 224 12.01 0.84 6.83
N PRO A 225 11.60 1.50 7.93
CA PRO A 225 11.70 0.92 9.28
C PRO A 225 10.94 -0.40 9.42
N VAL A 226 11.54 -1.38 10.10
CA VAL A 226 10.89 -2.66 10.43
C VAL A 226 10.18 -2.51 11.77
N LEU A 227 8.85 -2.55 11.76
CA LEU A 227 7.98 -2.46 12.94
C LEU A 227 7.10 -3.71 13.05
N TYR A 228 7.48 -4.66 13.91
CA TYR A 228 6.64 -5.84 14.15
C TYR A 228 5.45 -5.49 15.05
N GLY A 229 4.26 -6.00 14.72
CA GLY A 229 3.01 -5.67 15.41
C GLY A 229 2.26 -4.47 14.83
N GLU A 230 2.73 -3.89 13.72
CA GLU A 230 2.09 -2.71 13.11
C GLU A 230 0.85 -3.02 12.28
N ASN A 231 0.47 -4.30 12.12
CA ASN A 231 -0.50 -4.85 11.16
C ASN A 231 0.09 -5.02 9.73
N PRO A 232 -0.09 -6.20 9.10
CA PRO A 232 0.50 -6.51 7.80
C PRO A 232 0.03 -5.60 6.66
N GLU A 233 -1.25 -5.18 6.66
CA GLU A 233 -1.77 -4.28 5.64
C GLU A 233 -1.11 -2.90 5.75
N LYS A 234 -0.88 -2.40 6.97
CA LYS A 234 -0.18 -1.13 7.18
C LYS A 234 1.29 -1.21 6.74
N ALA A 235 1.98 -2.31 7.04
CA ALA A 235 3.33 -2.55 6.56
C ALA A 235 3.37 -2.58 5.01
N PHE A 236 2.42 -3.27 4.37
CA PHE A 236 2.36 -3.36 2.90
C PHE A 236 1.98 -2.02 2.23
N LEU A 237 1.13 -1.21 2.86
CA LEU A 237 0.85 0.15 2.40
C LEU A 237 2.09 1.04 2.48
N ARG A 238 2.87 0.96 3.58
CA ARG A 238 4.12 1.71 3.72
C ARG A 238 5.15 1.33 2.66
N LEU A 239 5.26 0.04 2.33
CA LEU A 239 6.09 -0.42 1.23
C LEU A 239 5.72 0.28 -0.08
N GLN A 240 4.43 0.28 -0.43
CA GLN A 240 3.94 0.92 -1.65
C GLN A 240 4.18 2.44 -1.65
N GLU A 241 4.12 3.10 -0.49
CA GLU A 241 4.50 4.52 -0.39
C GLU A 241 5.98 4.77 -0.67
N GLU A 242 6.87 3.92 -0.16
CA GLU A 242 8.29 4.04 -0.51
C GLU A 242 8.55 3.78 -1.99
N ILE A 243 7.79 2.87 -2.61
CA ILE A 243 7.85 2.62 -4.06
C ILE A 243 7.43 3.87 -4.83
N VAL A 244 6.29 4.48 -4.46
CA VAL A 244 5.77 5.70 -5.12
C VAL A 244 6.79 6.84 -5.13
N LYS A 245 7.62 6.97 -4.10
CA LYS A 245 8.64 8.04 -4.04
C LYS A 245 9.74 7.94 -5.09
N GLN A 246 9.92 6.78 -5.72
CA GLN A 246 11.09 6.50 -6.57
C GLN A 246 10.73 6.22 -8.03
N THR A 247 9.44 6.08 -8.38
CA THR A 247 9.03 5.68 -9.73
C THR A 247 7.62 6.18 -10.08
N ASN A 248 7.39 6.38 -11.38
CA ASN A 248 6.09 6.71 -11.98
C ASN A 248 5.44 5.51 -12.71
N ASP A 249 5.83 4.29 -12.35
CA ASP A 249 5.22 3.08 -12.88
C ASP A 249 3.79 2.85 -12.36
N GLU A 250 2.81 3.27 -13.18
CA GLU A 250 1.38 3.18 -12.91
C GLU A 250 0.84 1.75 -12.77
N SER A 251 1.63 0.73 -13.14
CA SER A 251 1.25 -0.68 -12.91
C SER A 251 1.09 -1.00 -11.43
N LEU A 252 1.62 -0.17 -10.52
CA LEU A 252 1.33 -0.23 -9.08
C LEU A 252 -0.18 -0.20 -8.77
N LEU A 253 -0.98 0.48 -9.60
CA LEU A 253 -2.42 0.61 -9.41
C LEU A 253 -3.21 -0.51 -10.12
N ALA A 254 -2.54 -1.35 -10.92
CA ALA A 254 -3.15 -2.40 -11.73
C ALA A 254 -3.29 -3.73 -10.97
N TRP A 255 -4.03 -3.71 -9.87
CA TRP A 255 -4.37 -4.87 -9.04
C TRP A 255 -5.87 -5.19 -9.09
N ASP A 256 -6.28 -6.40 -8.74
CA ASP A 256 -7.69 -6.85 -8.67
C ASP A 256 -8.17 -6.97 -7.22
N PRO A 257 -9.48 -6.92 -6.96
CA PRO A 257 -10.04 -7.30 -5.66
C PRO A 257 -9.59 -8.71 -5.26
N ASP A 258 -9.28 -8.93 -3.99
CA ASP A 258 -8.91 -10.26 -3.51
C ASP A 258 -10.16 -11.19 -3.63
N PRO A 259 -10.10 -12.27 -4.43
CA PRO A 259 -11.22 -13.19 -4.59
C PRO A 259 -11.64 -13.84 -3.27
N ASP A 260 -10.73 -13.97 -2.30
CA ASP A 260 -11.00 -14.58 -1.00
C ASP A 260 -11.69 -13.60 -0.01
N HIS A 261 -11.76 -12.31 -0.34
CA HIS A 261 -12.40 -11.24 0.46
C HIS A 261 -13.62 -10.61 -0.20
N ILE A 262 -14.27 -11.32 -1.13
CA ILE A 262 -15.64 -11.02 -1.52
C ILE A 262 -16.54 -11.47 -0.36
N GLU A 263 -16.68 -10.62 0.65
CA GLU A 263 -17.71 -10.81 1.67
C GLU A 263 -19.05 -11.04 0.98
N SER A 264 -19.66 -12.18 1.28
CA SER A 264 -21.00 -12.60 0.94
C SER A 264 -22.04 -11.66 1.57
N GLY A 265 -22.05 -10.39 1.14
CA GLY A 265 -23.03 -9.37 1.50
C GLY A 265 -24.11 -9.15 0.45
N ALA A 266 -24.07 -9.89 -0.67
CA ALA A 266 -25.17 -9.94 -1.61
C ALA A 266 -26.16 -11.01 -1.14
N GLU A 267 -26.94 -10.68 -0.10
CA GLU A 267 -28.23 -11.34 0.08
C GLU A 267 -29.05 -11.03 -1.18
N THR A 268 -29.26 -12.05 -2.00
CA THR A 268 -30.27 -12.06 -3.06
C THR A 268 -31.64 -11.97 -2.40
N SER A 269 -32.06 -10.77 -2.02
CA SER A 269 -33.47 -10.46 -1.82
C SER A 269 -34.13 -10.50 -3.19
N GLY A 270 -35.01 -11.48 -3.41
CA GLY A 270 -35.82 -11.60 -4.61
C GLY A 270 -36.73 -10.40 -4.79
N SER A 271 -36.23 -9.36 -5.45
CA SER A 271 -36.97 -8.27 -6.07
C SER A 271 -35.99 -7.56 -7.00
N GLY A 272 -36.32 -7.47 -8.29
CA GLY A 272 -35.51 -6.74 -9.26
C GLY A 272 -35.20 -5.32 -8.77
N TYR A 273 -33.95 -4.89 -8.97
CA TYR A 273 -33.31 -3.66 -8.48
C TYR A 273 -32.78 -3.70 -7.05
N THR A 274 -31.73 -4.49 -6.80
CA THR A 274 -30.79 -4.25 -5.69
C THR A 274 -29.54 -3.55 -6.22
N THR A 275 -29.50 -2.22 -6.13
CA THR A 275 -28.24 -1.46 -6.24
C THR A 275 -27.42 -1.72 -4.98
N SER A 276 -26.64 -2.79 -4.94
CA SER A 276 -25.61 -2.93 -3.90
C SER A 276 -24.73 -1.68 -3.94
N PRO A 277 -24.50 -1.00 -2.80
CA PRO A 277 -23.67 0.19 -2.79
C PRO A 277 -22.26 -0.17 -3.28
N LEU A 278 -21.75 0.60 -4.25
CA LEU A 278 -20.40 0.43 -4.78
C LEU A 278 -19.39 0.39 -3.62
N ARG A 279 -18.59 -0.67 -3.54
CA ARG A 279 -17.52 -0.79 -2.55
C ARG A 279 -16.35 0.10 -2.99
N LEU A 280 -16.06 1.12 -2.18
CA LEU A 280 -15.00 2.09 -2.45
C LEU A 280 -13.78 1.83 -1.57
N THR A 281 -12.59 2.08 -2.12
CA THR A 281 -11.32 1.90 -1.42
C THR A 281 -10.28 2.94 -1.88
N GLY A 282 -9.15 2.98 -1.17
CA GLY A 282 -7.99 3.75 -1.58
C GLY A 282 -7.31 3.21 -2.84
N PRO A 283 -6.31 3.92 -3.39
CA PRO A 283 -5.67 3.53 -4.65
C PRO A 283 -4.74 2.30 -4.52
N LEU A 284 -4.15 2.11 -3.34
CA LEU A 284 -3.13 1.09 -3.08
C LEU A 284 -3.75 -0.24 -2.64
N ALA A 285 -3.07 -1.34 -2.96
CA ALA A 285 -3.49 -2.69 -2.58
C ALA A 285 -3.24 -2.94 -1.08
N SER A 286 -3.99 -3.84 -0.46
CA SER A 286 -3.75 -4.30 0.90
C SER A 286 -2.81 -5.52 0.97
N HIS A 287 -2.64 -6.27 -0.13
CA HIS A 287 -1.82 -7.47 -0.18
C HIS A 287 -1.27 -7.79 -1.59
N PRO A 288 -0.07 -8.40 -1.75
CA PRO A 288 0.46 -8.79 -3.06
C PRO A 288 -0.43 -9.73 -3.87
N ARG A 289 -1.28 -10.53 -3.20
CA ARG A 289 -2.24 -11.44 -3.84
C ARG A 289 -3.18 -10.74 -4.82
N GLN A 290 -3.46 -9.46 -4.59
CA GLN A 290 -4.25 -8.64 -5.50
C GLN A 290 -3.57 -8.42 -6.87
N PHE A 291 -2.28 -8.68 -6.99
CA PHE A 291 -1.53 -8.66 -8.25
C PHE A 291 -1.39 -10.04 -8.91
N ARG A 292 -2.07 -11.07 -8.40
CA ARG A 292 -1.97 -12.46 -8.91
C ARG A 292 -2.19 -12.54 -10.43
N ASN A 293 -3.12 -11.73 -10.98
CA ASN A 293 -3.44 -11.70 -12.41
C ASN A 293 -2.67 -10.63 -13.19
N SER A 294 -1.79 -9.87 -12.54
CA SER A 294 -1.12 -8.70 -13.10
C SER A 294 0.30 -8.99 -13.61
N GLY A 295 0.74 -10.26 -13.56
CA GLY A 295 2.09 -10.71 -13.94
C GLY A 295 2.51 -10.49 -15.40
N ASN A 296 1.55 -10.14 -16.26
CA ASN A 296 1.79 -9.86 -17.68
C ASN A 296 1.56 -8.39 -18.04
N ILE A 297 1.38 -7.50 -17.05
CA ILE A 297 1.20 -6.06 -17.29
C ILE A 297 2.58 -5.40 -17.42
N LYS A 298 2.85 -4.81 -18.58
CA LYS A 298 4.12 -4.12 -18.90
C LYS A 298 3.87 -2.63 -19.10
N THR A 299 4.85 -1.80 -18.75
CA THR A 299 4.84 -0.37 -19.04
C THR A 299 5.27 -0.15 -20.49
N PHE A 300 4.57 0.74 -21.21
CA PHE A 300 4.83 0.96 -22.64
C PHE A 300 5.28 2.39 -23.00
N ASN A 301 5.38 3.31 -22.03
CA ASN A 301 5.80 4.70 -22.25
C ASN A 301 5.12 5.35 -23.48
N ILE A 302 3.82 5.11 -23.67
CA ILE A 302 3.06 5.48 -24.88
C ILE A 302 2.88 6.99 -25.01
N TRP A 303 2.87 7.71 -23.89
CA TRP A 303 2.83 9.17 -23.85
C TRP A 303 4.21 9.68 -23.39
N ASP A 304 4.82 10.58 -24.16
CA ASP A 304 6.21 11.10 -23.98
C ASP A 304 6.45 11.83 -22.64
N GLN A 305 5.40 12.14 -21.88
CA GLN A 305 5.48 12.81 -20.59
C GLN A 305 5.11 11.84 -19.47
N ALA A 306 6.11 11.40 -18.70
CA ALA A 306 5.87 10.81 -17.40
C ALA A 306 5.25 11.88 -16.49
N PHE A 307 3.99 11.71 -16.10
CA PHE A 307 3.37 12.60 -15.12
C PHE A 307 3.79 12.12 -13.72
N PRO A 308 4.47 12.95 -12.92
CA PRO A 308 4.82 12.55 -11.57
C PRO A 308 3.53 12.35 -10.76
N TYR A 309 3.42 11.22 -10.07
CA TYR A 309 2.45 11.07 -8.99
C TYR A 309 3.16 11.18 -7.65
N SER A 310 2.52 11.86 -6.69
CA SER A 310 3.08 12.13 -5.38
C SER A 310 2.18 11.59 -4.28
N MET A 311 2.79 11.25 -3.15
CA MET A 311 2.07 10.83 -1.96
C MET A 311 2.32 11.85 -0.85
N HIS A 312 1.27 12.52 -0.40
CA HIS A 312 1.34 13.50 0.68
C HIS A 312 0.28 13.19 1.74
N SER A 313 0.71 12.92 2.98
CA SER A 313 -0.17 12.73 4.13
C SER A 313 -1.30 11.71 3.91
N GLY A 314 -1.04 10.62 3.19
CA GLY A 314 -2.06 9.60 2.89
C GLY A 314 -3.03 9.95 1.74
N VAL A 315 -2.75 11.02 0.98
CA VAL A 315 -3.40 11.34 -0.29
C VAL A 315 -2.43 11.13 -1.44
N MET A 316 -2.86 10.36 -2.44
CA MET A 316 -2.18 10.20 -3.70
C MET A 316 -2.69 11.25 -4.68
N GLU A 317 -1.78 12.05 -5.24
CA GLU A 317 -2.08 12.96 -6.34
C GLU A 317 -1.48 12.40 -7.62
N ILE A 318 -2.32 12.20 -8.63
CA ILE A 318 -1.93 11.57 -9.89
C ILE A 318 -2.57 12.30 -11.06
N ARG A 319 -1.81 12.50 -12.14
CA ARG A 319 -2.30 13.12 -13.37
C ARG A 319 -2.31 12.10 -14.49
N LEU A 320 -3.51 11.70 -14.91
CA LEU A 320 -3.71 10.68 -15.94
C LEU A 320 -4.93 10.97 -16.81
N PRO A 321 -5.06 10.29 -17.96
CA PRO A 321 -6.28 10.32 -18.76
C PRO A 321 -7.48 9.75 -18.00
N LEU A 322 -8.59 10.49 -17.99
CA LEU A 322 -9.87 10.07 -17.42
C LEU A 322 -10.93 9.92 -18.52
N VAL A 323 -11.63 8.79 -18.54
CA VAL A 323 -12.75 8.54 -19.47
C VAL A 323 -14.06 8.43 -18.68
N PRO A 324 -15.07 9.29 -18.91
CA PRO A 324 -16.36 9.17 -18.23
C PRO A 324 -17.11 7.92 -18.69
N VAL A 325 -17.69 7.18 -17.74
CA VAL A 325 -18.52 6.02 -18.04
C VAL A 325 -19.96 6.49 -18.27
N LEU A 326 -20.41 6.59 -19.53
CA LEU A 326 -21.79 6.96 -19.95
C LEU A 326 -22.44 8.13 -19.15
N PRO A 327 -22.41 9.38 -19.66
CA PRO A 327 -23.00 10.53 -18.98
C PRO A 327 -24.53 10.44 -18.79
N PRO A 328 -25.08 11.05 -17.72
CA PRO A 328 -24.38 11.69 -16.60
C PRO A 328 -24.03 10.67 -15.51
N SER A 329 -22.74 10.49 -15.24
CA SER A 329 -22.26 9.61 -14.15
C SER A 329 -21.15 10.27 -13.34
N ASP A 330 -21.01 9.84 -12.09
CA ASP A 330 -19.86 10.15 -11.24
C ASP A 330 -18.76 9.08 -11.37
N LEU A 331 -18.81 8.25 -12.41
CA LEU A 331 -17.90 7.13 -12.65
C LEU A 331 -16.99 7.43 -13.83
N PHE A 332 -15.70 7.16 -13.63
CA PHE A 332 -14.66 7.37 -14.61
C PHE A 332 -13.76 6.14 -14.69
N ILE A 333 -13.10 5.96 -15.82
CA ILE A 333 -11.99 5.03 -15.99
C ILE A 333 -10.71 5.85 -15.94
N LEU A 334 -9.87 5.56 -14.96
CA LEU A 334 -8.50 6.07 -14.86
C LEU A 334 -7.62 5.14 -15.68
N MET A 335 -7.01 5.67 -16.74
CA MET A 335 -6.18 4.87 -17.65
C MET A 335 -4.72 4.91 -17.25
N PHE A 336 -4.05 3.78 -17.39
CA PHE A 336 -2.63 3.64 -17.12
C PHE A 336 -1.84 3.47 -18.40
N ASN A 337 -0.58 3.91 -18.38
CA ASN A 337 0.43 3.75 -19.40
C ASN A 337 1.07 2.35 -19.38
N CYS A 338 0.21 1.34 -19.19
CA CYS A 338 0.59 -0.05 -19.21
C CYS A 338 -0.47 -0.87 -19.95
N ALA A 339 -0.04 -2.00 -20.48
CA ALA A 339 -0.90 -2.93 -21.22
C ALA A 339 -0.54 -4.37 -20.84
N ARG A 340 -1.50 -5.28 -21.04
CA ARG A 340 -1.25 -6.71 -20.85
C ARG A 340 -0.52 -7.25 -22.09
N GLU A 341 0.57 -7.98 -21.87
CA GLU A 341 1.31 -8.63 -22.94
C GLU A 341 0.40 -9.52 -23.79
N GLY A 342 0.48 -9.32 -25.12
CA GLY A 342 -0.34 -10.04 -26.10
C GLY A 342 -1.77 -9.53 -26.28
N LYS A 343 -2.16 -8.42 -25.62
CA LYS A 343 -3.45 -7.77 -25.86
C LYS A 343 -3.26 -6.36 -26.42
N GLU A 344 -4.16 -5.96 -27.30
CA GLU A 344 -4.26 -4.58 -27.76
C GLU A 344 -4.98 -3.72 -26.70
N GLY A 345 -4.56 -2.46 -26.57
CA GLY A 345 -5.16 -1.49 -25.67
C GLY A 345 -4.54 -1.44 -24.26
N LEU A 346 -4.77 -0.31 -23.61
CA LEU A 346 -4.27 0.02 -22.28
C LEU A 346 -5.11 -0.63 -21.19
N VAL A 347 -4.54 -0.71 -19.98
CA VAL A 347 -5.26 -1.07 -18.77
C VAL A 347 -5.69 0.17 -17.97
N GLY A 348 -6.70 0.01 -17.11
CA GLY A 348 -7.17 1.07 -16.23
C GLY A 348 -8.03 0.55 -15.09
N ILE A 349 -8.51 1.46 -14.24
CA ILE A 349 -9.40 1.14 -13.13
C ILE A 349 -10.62 2.03 -13.13
N ARG A 350 -11.73 1.53 -12.58
CA ARG A 350 -12.91 2.36 -12.33
C ARG A 350 -12.71 3.18 -11.05
N ILE A 351 -12.98 4.47 -11.15
CA ILE A 351 -12.97 5.41 -10.03
C ILE A 351 -14.29 6.16 -9.94
N LYS A 352 -14.70 6.52 -8.72
CA LYS A 352 -15.91 7.31 -8.45
C LYS A 352 -15.53 8.69 -7.92
N LYS A 353 -16.08 9.74 -8.52
CA LYS A 353 -15.94 11.12 -8.05
C LYS A 353 -16.73 11.30 -6.75
N LEU A 354 -16.06 11.70 -5.68
CA LEU A 354 -16.66 11.82 -4.35
C LEU A 354 -17.35 13.16 -4.11
N HIS A 355 -16.98 14.19 -4.89
CA HIS A 355 -17.52 15.53 -4.73
C HIS A 355 -17.61 16.26 -6.09
N PRO A 356 -18.75 16.89 -6.44
CA PRO A 356 -18.92 17.52 -7.76
C PRO A 356 -17.88 18.60 -8.08
N ALA A 357 -17.54 19.43 -7.08
CA ALA A 357 -16.64 20.58 -7.25
C ALA A 357 -15.16 20.30 -6.93
N ALA A 358 -14.80 19.08 -6.51
CA ALA A 358 -13.42 18.75 -6.19
C ALA A 358 -12.96 17.54 -7.00
N GLU A 359 -11.70 17.54 -7.41
CA GLU A 359 -11.06 16.40 -8.10
C GLU A 359 -10.64 15.31 -7.08
N LYS A 360 -11.61 14.87 -6.27
CA LYS A 360 -11.46 13.82 -5.26
C LYS A 360 -12.18 12.56 -5.71
N TYR A 361 -11.45 11.45 -5.75
CA TYR A 361 -11.94 10.19 -6.26
C TYR A 361 -11.63 9.05 -5.28
N ALA A 362 -12.41 7.98 -5.37
CA ALA A 362 -12.10 6.70 -4.73
C ALA A 362 -12.06 5.60 -5.78
N ARG A 363 -11.24 4.59 -5.54
CA ARG A 363 -11.20 3.39 -6.36
C ARG A 363 -12.46 2.59 -6.12
N VAL A 364 -13.09 2.09 -7.18
CA VAL A 364 -14.14 1.08 -7.08
C VAL A 364 -13.46 -0.29 -6.95
N MET A 365 -13.93 -1.11 -6.02
CA MET A 365 -13.40 -2.46 -5.78
C MET A 365 -13.87 -3.44 -6.87
N GLU A 366 -13.41 -3.20 -8.09
CA GLU A 366 -13.64 -4.00 -9.30
C GLU A 366 -12.30 -4.42 -9.92
N PRO A 367 -12.28 -5.49 -10.72
CA PRO A 367 -11.12 -5.89 -11.51
C PRO A 367 -10.62 -4.77 -12.44
N ILE A 368 -9.37 -4.88 -12.86
CA ILE A 368 -8.80 -3.99 -13.87
C ILE A 368 -9.58 -4.08 -15.19
N ILE A 369 -9.69 -2.94 -15.87
CA ILE A 369 -10.30 -2.83 -17.20
C ILE A 369 -9.16 -2.95 -18.23
N GLU A 370 -9.40 -3.70 -19.30
CA GLU A 370 -8.43 -3.95 -20.38
C GLU A 370 -9.00 -3.53 -21.73
N GLY A 371 -8.14 -3.42 -22.75
CA GLY A 371 -8.57 -3.10 -24.11
C GLY A 371 -8.99 -1.66 -24.30
N ILE A 372 -8.50 -0.74 -23.46
CA ILE A 372 -8.86 0.67 -23.56
C ILE A 372 -8.04 1.31 -24.67
N GLU A 373 -8.69 1.78 -25.74
CA GLU A 373 -8.00 2.40 -26.88
C GLU A 373 -7.14 3.61 -26.45
N GLY A 374 -5.88 3.64 -26.88
CA GLY A 374 -4.88 4.67 -26.52
C GLY A 374 -4.83 5.87 -27.48
N ASP A 375 -5.38 5.76 -28.69
CA ASP A 375 -5.09 6.66 -29.82
C ASP A 375 -5.86 7.99 -29.80
N GLN A 376 -6.78 8.19 -28.86
CA GLN A 376 -7.51 9.44 -28.75
C GLN A 376 -6.82 10.37 -27.73
N PRO A 377 -6.66 11.68 -28.03
CA PRO A 377 -6.18 12.65 -27.05
C PRO A 377 -7.21 12.76 -25.92
N LYS A 378 -7.02 11.97 -24.88
CA LYS A 378 -7.87 11.96 -23.70
C LYS A 378 -7.43 13.08 -22.77
N GLU A 379 -8.41 13.83 -22.27
CA GLU A 379 -8.15 14.93 -21.35
C GLU A 379 -7.46 14.38 -20.09
N THR A 380 -6.18 14.74 -19.90
CA THR A 380 -5.47 14.41 -18.66
C THR A 380 -5.98 15.29 -17.54
N ARG A 381 -6.30 14.70 -16.37
CA ARG A 381 -6.70 15.47 -15.19
C ARG A 381 -5.85 15.09 -14.00
N THR A 382 -5.52 16.08 -13.18
CA THR A 382 -4.93 15.84 -11.86
C THR A 382 -6.03 15.51 -10.88
N ILE A 383 -5.95 14.32 -10.28
CA ILE A 383 -6.91 13.82 -9.32
C ILE A 383 -6.25 13.49 -8.00
N SER A 384 -7.04 13.48 -6.94
CA SER A 384 -6.62 13.10 -5.60
C SER A 384 -7.40 11.89 -5.08
N MET A 385 -6.70 10.91 -4.53
CA MET A 385 -7.25 9.68 -3.97
C MET A 385 -6.68 9.43 -2.56
N SER A 386 -7.54 9.43 -1.55
CA SER A 386 -7.13 9.16 -0.17
C SER A 386 -6.99 7.66 0.09
N LYS A 387 -5.99 7.25 0.88
CA LYS A 387 -5.89 5.87 1.40
C LYS A 387 -7.15 5.43 2.14
N VAL A 388 -7.72 6.34 2.94
CA VAL A 388 -8.96 6.14 3.67
C VAL A 388 -10.06 6.89 2.94
N VAL A 389 -11.05 6.14 2.43
CA VAL A 389 -12.22 6.73 1.78
C VAL A 389 -13.16 7.25 2.87
N VAL A 390 -13.24 8.57 2.98
CA VAL A 390 -14.25 9.23 3.80
C VAL A 390 -15.33 9.74 2.86
N LEU A 391 -16.50 9.11 2.90
CA LEU A 391 -17.66 9.63 2.18
C LEU A 391 -18.08 10.96 2.82
N PRO A 392 -18.29 12.04 2.04
CA PRO A 392 -18.87 13.24 2.58
C PRO A 392 -20.22 12.89 3.17
N ASP A 393 -20.41 13.20 4.46
CA ASP A 393 -21.65 13.01 5.17
C ASP A 393 -22.76 13.81 4.48
N THR A 394 -23.54 13.18 3.61
CA THR A 394 -24.64 13.81 2.89
C THR A 394 -25.78 14.21 3.83
N SER A 395 -25.76 13.75 5.09
CA SER A 395 -26.65 14.25 6.16
C SER A 395 -26.19 15.60 6.74
N ARG A 396 -25.02 16.09 6.33
CA ARG A 396 -24.46 17.41 6.69
C ARG A 396 -24.23 18.28 5.47
N SER A 397 -25.26 18.42 4.64
CA SER A 397 -25.42 19.64 3.84
C SER A 397 -25.24 20.85 4.76
N HIS A 398 -24.36 21.76 4.37
CA HIS A 398 -23.95 22.95 5.11
C HIS A 398 -25.08 23.98 5.26
N SER A 399 -26.09 23.66 6.08
CA SER A 399 -27.10 24.64 6.52
C SER A 399 -27.43 24.55 8.02
N SER A 400 -26.94 23.55 8.76
CA SER A 400 -27.34 23.32 10.17
C SER A 400 -26.23 23.56 11.21
N ARG A 401 -24.95 23.63 10.80
CA ARG A 401 -23.82 23.82 11.76
C ARG A 401 -23.53 25.27 12.11
N ILE A 402 -23.77 26.22 11.21
CA ILE A 402 -23.70 27.66 11.55
C ILE A 402 -24.83 28.04 12.52
N VAL A 403 -26.00 27.38 12.42
CA VAL A 403 -27.12 27.61 13.34
C VAL A 403 -26.87 26.98 14.71
N ARG A 404 -26.30 25.76 14.81
CA ARG A 404 -26.06 25.12 16.13
C ARG A 404 -24.94 25.75 16.95
N VAL A 405 -23.92 26.34 16.33
CA VAL A 405 -22.84 27.01 17.07
C VAL A 405 -23.28 28.40 17.55
N MET A 406 -24.09 29.13 16.77
CA MET A 406 -24.66 30.41 17.23
C MET A 406 -25.75 30.26 18.29
N VAL A 407 -26.49 29.14 18.31
CA VAL A 407 -27.51 28.89 19.35
C VAL A 407 -26.86 28.53 20.70
N LYS A 408 -25.71 27.83 20.71
CA LYS A 408 -25.02 27.49 21.98
C LYS A 408 -24.36 28.69 22.67
N SER A 409 -23.87 29.71 21.95
CA SER A 409 -23.31 30.91 22.60
C SER A 409 -24.38 31.84 23.16
N HIS A 410 -25.63 31.75 22.69
CA HIS A 410 -26.75 32.57 23.18
C HIS A 410 -27.56 31.90 24.29
N TYR A 411 -27.43 30.58 24.49
CA TYR A 411 -28.06 29.90 25.64
C TYR A 411 -27.39 30.24 26.98
N TYR A 412 -26.08 30.51 27.00
CA TYR A 412 -25.41 31.01 28.22
C TYR A 412 -25.78 32.45 28.60
N GLY A 413 -26.36 33.22 27.67
CA GLY A 413 -26.92 34.55 27.96
C GLY A 413 -28.36 34.51 28.50
N LEU A 414 -29.10 33.42 28.24
CA LEU A 414 -30.51 33.28 28.63
C LEU A 414 -30.69 32.70 30.04
N GLU A 415 -29.77 31.86 30.53
CA GLU A 415 -29.80 31.41 31.94
C GLU A 415 -29.53 32.55 32.94
N PHE A 416 -28.87 33.63 32.50
CA PHE A 416 -28.68 34.84 33.32
C PHE A 416 -29.92 35.75 33.34
N PHE A 417 -30.82 35.61 32.36
CA PHE A 417 -32.05 36.39 32.26
C PHE A 417 -33.24 35.75 32.99
N ASP A 418 -33.22 34.42 33.14
CA ASP A 418 -34.32 33.66 33.78
C ASP A 418 -34.49 34.00 35.27
N ARG A 419 -33.43 34.46 35.94
CA ARG A 419 -33.48 34.87 37.37
C ARG A 419 -34.07 36.26 37.62
N LYS A 420 -34.31 37.09 36.61
CA LYS A 420 -34.85 38.45 36.77
C LYS A 420 -36.28 38.66 36.26
N LEU A 421 -36.90 37.65 35.65
CA LEU A 421 -38.22 37.76 35.00
C LEU A 421 -39.38 37.15 35.80
N ALA A 422 -39.15 36.73 37.04
CA ALA A 422 -40.18 36.17 37.93
C ALA A 422 -41.16 37.22 38.52
N SER A 423 -41.04 38.52 38.19
CA SER A 423 -41.98 39.55 38.66
C SER A 423 -42.20 40.67 37.64
N GLY A 424 -43.35 40.69 36.95
CA GLY A 424 -43.79 41.87 36.18
C GLY A 424 -44.66 41.61 34.93
N ARG A 425 -45.65 42.50 34.71
CA ARG A 425 -46.84 42.38 33.83
C ARG A 425 -46.58 42.28 32.30
N SER A 426 -47.56 41.71 31.62
CA SER A 426 -47.56 41.12 30.27
C SER A 426 -47.36 42.04 29.05
N ARG A 427 -47.53 43.36 29.10
CA ARG A 427 -47.42 44.23 27.89
C ARG A 427 -46.02 44.75 27.57
N ALA A 428 -45.07 44.70 28.50
CA ALA A 428 -43.67 45.03 28.23
C ALA A 428 -42.90 43.88 27.56
N LYS A 429 -43.48 42.67 27.52
CA LYS A 429 -42.85 41.45 26.98
C LYS A 429 -42.83 41.39 25.45
N GLU A 430 -43.83 41.96 24.77
CA GLU A 430 -43.91 41.92 23.30
C GLU A 430 -43.03 42.99 22.62
N ALA A 431 -42.90 44.18 23.22
CA ALA A 431 -42.06 45.25 22.68
C ALA A 431 -40.55 44.94 22.80
N LEU A 432 -40.13 44.23 23.85
CA LEU A 432 -38.72 43.87 24.07
C LEU A 432 -38.27 42.71 23.15
N VAL A 433 -39.14 41.75 22.89
CA VAL A 433 -38.86 40.61 21.98
C VAL A 433 -38.82 41.09 20.51
N GLY A 434 -39.67 42.04 20.13
CA GLY A 434 -39.64 42.66 18.79
C GLY A 434 -38.34 43.44 18.50
N SER A 435 -37.87 44.25 19.46
CA SER A 435 -36.62 45.03 19.34
C SER A 435 -35.36 44.16 19.25
N CYS A 436 -35.31 43.07 20.03
CA CYS A 436 -34.21 42.10 19.96
C CYS A 436 -34.19 41.33 18.63
N LEU A 437 -35.34 40.93 18.09
CA LEU A 437 -35.41 40.25 16.79
C LEU A 437 -34.98 41.16 15.63
N GLU A 438 -35.33 42.44 15.67
CA GLU A 438 -34.95 43.41 14.65
C GLU A 438 -33.44 43.72 14.66
N THR A 439 -32.83 43.72 15.85
CA THR A 439 -31.38 43.89 16.03
C THR A 439 -30.59 42.68 15.53
N VAL A 440 -31.08 41.46 15.80
CA VAL A 440 -30.49 40.21 15.32
C VAL A 440 -30.65 40.07 13.80
N LEU A 441 -31.77 40.50 13.22
CA LEU A 441 -31.97 40.53 11.76
C LEU A 441 -31.07 41.58 11.07
N LYS A 442 -30.81 42.74 11.69
CA LYS A 442 -29.87 43.74 11.17
C LYS A 442 -28.41 43.26 11.19
N GLN A 443 -28.00 42.49 12.21
CA GLN A 443 -26.67 41.86 12.26
C GLN A 443 -26.52 40.67 11.28
N MET A 444 -27.59 39.89 11.06
CA MET A 444 -27.59 38.77 10.11
C MET A 444 -27.59 39.22 8.65
N LEU A 445 -28.10 40.42 8.36
CA LEU A 445 -28.20 40.98 7.00
C LEU A 445 -27.15 42.07 6.70
N GLY A 446 -26.37 42.52 7.69
CA GLY A 446 -25.38 43.57 7.53
C GLY A 446 -24.17 43.37 8.43
N GLY A 447 -23.06 42.91 7.86
CA GLY A 447 -21.82 42.68 8.59
C GLY A 447 -20.59 42.65 7.68
N THR A 448 -20.32 43.74 6.97
CA THR A 448 -18.93 44.12 6.68
C THR A 448 -18.40 44.85 7.91
N GLU A 449 -17.60 44.20 8.76
CA GLU A 449 -16.92 44.91 9.85
C GLU A 449 -15.58 45.49 9.39
N LYS A 450 -15.49 46.82 9.46
CA LYS A 450 -14.24 47.58 9.55
C LYS A 450 -13.70 47.47 10.99
N SER A 451 -12.42 47.17 11.11
CA SER A 451 -11.62 47.29 12.32
C SER A 451 -11.34 48.77 12.69
N ARG A 452 -11.27 49.07 13.99
CA ARG A 452 -10.59 50.23 14.61
C ARG A 452 -9.41 49.66 15.41
N GLY A 453 -8.17 50.16 15.44
CA GLY A 453 -7.46 51.25 14.76
C GLY A 453 -6.18 51.56 15.57
N VAL A 454 -5.04 51.87 14.92
CA VAL A 454 -3.91 52.67 15.48
C VAL A 454 -3.13 53.35 14.31
N GLU A 455 -3.12 54.69 14.33
CA GLU A 455 -2.14 55.71 13.85
C GLU A 455 -1.46 55.61 12.46
N THR A 456 -1.93 56.37 11.46
CA THR A 456 -1.46 57.68 10.92
C THR A 456 -0.20 57.69 10.03
N HIS A 457 -0.38 57.91 8.71
CA HIS A 457 0.27 59.00 7.93
C HIS A 457 -0.30 59.12 6.48
N GLN A 458 -0.99 60.26 6.25
CA GLN A 458 -1.11 61.15 5.07
C GLN A 458 -0.96 60.74 3.56
N TYR A 459 -1.96 61.21 2.77
CA TYR A 459 -1.97 61.75 1.38
C TYR A 459 -2.34 60.86 0.13
N PRO A 460 -2.88 61.43 -0.99
CA PRO A 460 -4.20 61.03 -1.56
C PRO A 460 -4.28 60.64 -3.06
N GLY A 461 -5.43 60.09 -3.48
CA GLY A 461 -6.01 60.12 -4.85
C GLY A 461 -5.99 58.79 -5.63
N VAL A 462 -6.90 58.42 -6.55
CA VAL A 462 -8.15 58.95 -7.14
C VAL A 462 -8.74 57.81 -8.04
N TYR A 463 -10.09 57.77 -8.22
CA TYR A 463 -10.95 57.10 -9.23
C TYR A 463 -11.40 55.62 -9.16
N GLU A 464 -12.73 55.46 -8.97
CA GLU A 464 -13.65 54.35 -9.34
C GLU A 464 -14.19 54.55 -10.79
N PRO A 465 -14.95 53.64 -11.47
CA PRO A 465 -16.14 52.93 -10.94
C PRO A 465 -16.38 51.47 -11.39
N ALA A 466 -17.10 50.70 -10.56
CA ALA A 466 -17.65 49.38 -10.87
C ALA A 466 -19.19 49.40 -11.01
N ILE A 467 -19.68 48.69 -12.04
CA ILE A 467 -21.10 48.56 -12.42
C ILE A 467 -21.80 47.50 -11.55
N GLN A 468 -22.95 47.87 -10.96
CA GLN A 468 -23.88 47.00 -10.26
C GLN A 468 -24.69 46.09 -11.23
N LYS A 469 -24.83 44.80 -10.90
CA LYS A 469 -25.95 43.96 -11.37
C LYS A 469 -26.66 43.29 -10.19
N ARG A 470 -27.92 43.67 -9.98
CA ARG A 470 -28.89 43.11 -9.03
C ARG A 470 -29.42 41.75 -9.51
N VAL A 471 -29.48 40.75 -8.64
CA VAL A 471 -30.34 39.55 -8.81
C VAL A 471 -31.55 39.67 -7.88
N ARG A 472 -32.75 39.48 -8.43
CA ARG A 472 -34.06 39.59 -7.76
C ARG A 472 -34.34 38.32 -6.92
N ALA A 473 -34.74 38.49 -5.65
CA ALA A 473 -35.17 37.40 -4.77
C ALA A 473 -36.59 37.62 -4.15
N PRO A 474 -37.70 37.43 -4.90
CA PRO A 474 -39.05 37.46 -4.32
C PRO A 474 -39.59 36.06 -3.93
N LEU A 475 -39.05 34.98 -4.52
CA LEU A 475 -39.59 33.61 -4.32
C LEU A 475 -39.18 32.99 -2.97
N PHE A 476 -38.00 33.33 -2.45
CA PHE A 476 -37.47 32.78 -1.19
C PHE A 476 -38.24 33.28 0.04
N LYS A 477 -38.79 34.51 -0.01
CA LYS A 477 -39.53 35.11 1.11
C LYS A 477 -40.89 34.44 1.37
N ARG A 478 -41.54 33.86 0.35
CA ARG A 478 -42.86 33.22 0.52
C ARG A 478 -42.76 31.80 1.05
N GLN A 479 -41.69 31.07 0.72
CA GLN A 479 -41.50 29.68 1.19
C GLN A 479 -41.15 29.64 2.68
N VAL A 480 -40.22 30.49 3.12
CA VAL A 480 -39.77 30.55 4.52
C VAL A 480 -40.89 30.98 5.47
N LEU A 481 -41.79 31.88 5.04
CA LEU A 481 -42.94 32.30 5.85
C LEU A 481 -44.00 31.19 5.99
N ARG A 482 -44.15 30.34 4.97
CA ARG A 482 -45.10 29.21 4.95
C ARG A 482 -44.63 28.07 5.85
N ASP A 483 -43.32 27.82 5.84
CA ASP A 483 -42.68 26.80 6.68
C ASP A 483 -42.69 27.22 8.17
N PHE A 484 -42.58 28.52 8.46
CA PHE A 484 -42.66 29.05 9.83
C PHE A 484 -44.07 29.00 10.44
N ILE A 485 -45.13 29.21 9.64
CA ILE A 485 -46.52 29.09 10.11
C ILE A 485 -46.87 27.60 10.37
N SER A 486 -46.32 26.69 9.57
CA SER A 486 -46.52 25.25 9.72
C SER A 486 -45.86 24.70 11.01
N LEU A 487 -44.71 25.23 11.40
CA LEU A 487 -44.03 24.88 12.66
C LEU A 487 -44.75 25.39 13.91
N ARG A 488 -45.56 26.44 13.81
CA ARG A 488 -46.35 26.97 14.94
C ARG A 488 -47.58 26.11 15.27
N LEU A 489 -48.10 25.37 14.28
CA LEU A 489 -49.24 24.46 14.45
C LEU A 489 -48.82 23.10 15.04
N ILE A 490 -47.56 22.69 14.87
CA ILE A 490 -47.02 21.44 15.41
C ILE A 490 -46.66 21.57 16.90
N TRP A 491 -46.49 22.78 17.41
CA TRP A 491 -46.10 23.03 18.81
C TRP A 491 -47.31 23.31 19.75
N LEU A 492 -48.54 23.25 19.24
CA LEU A 492 -49.78 23.45 20.00
C LEU A 492 -50.76 22.25 19.88
N ALA A 493 -50.28 21.09 19.44
CA ALA A 493 -51.04 19.84 19.37
C ALA A 493 -50.45 18.77 20.29
#